data_AF-A0AB73U523-F1
#
_entry.id   AF-A0AB73U523-F1
#
_cell.length_a   1.000
_cell.length_b   1.000
_cell.length_c   1.000
_cell.angle_alpha   90.00
_cell.angle_beta   90.00
_cell.angle_gamma   90.00
#
_symmetry.space_group_name_H-M   'P 1'
#
loop_
_entity.id
_entity.type
_entity.pdbx_description
1 polymer ?
#
loop_
_entity_poly.entity_id
_entity_poly.type
_entity_poly.pdbx_seq_one_letter_code
_entity_poly.pdbx_strand_id
1 'polypeptide(L)' 'MSALVRTFVTSGQTTYGREVEVPRVGGYDIDTQGRLLLKTSQWGGDVLAVFQKWEHFIITQERGTDGRFVKRR' A
#
# COMPACT_ATOMS: atom_id res chain seq x y z
N MET A 1 -1.95 7.44 14.21
CA MET A 1 -3.03 7.67 13.23
C MET A 1 -2.90 6.64 12.13
N SER A 2 -3.88 5.75 12.04
CA SER A 2 -4.11 4.82 10.93
C SER A 2 -4.91 5.50 9.82
N ALA A 3 -4.84 4.98 8.59
CA ALA A 3 -5.68 5.41 7.48
C ALA A 3 -6.80 4.37 7.25
N LEU A 4 -8.05 4.82 7.09
CA LEU A 4 -9.13 3.94 6.67
C LEU A 4 -9.17 3.86 5.15
N VAL A 5 -9.04 2.66 4.60
CA VAL A 5 -9.05 2.41 3.15
C VAL A 5 -10.23 1.52 2.80
N ARG A 6 -11.01 1.92 1.79
CA ARG A 6 -12.06 1.07 1.23
C ARG A 6 -11.45 0.07 0.27
N THR A 7 -11.57 -1.22 0.60
CA THR A 7 -11.14 -2.34 -0.23
C THR A 7 -12.35 -3.04 -0.82
N PHE A 8 -12.19 -3.75 -1.94
CA PHE A 8 -13.23 -4.61 -2.49
C PHE A 8 -12.81 -6.07 -2.29
N VAL A 9 -13.65 -6.83 -1.59
CA VAL A 9 -13.43 -8.25 -1.32
C VAL A 9 -14.43 -9.05 -2.13
N THR A 10 -13.92 -10.03 -2.88
CA THR A 10 -14.76 -10.97 -3.65
C THR A 10 -14.87 -12.29 -2.90
N SER A 11 -16.09 -12.70 -2.57
CA SER A 11 -16.41 -14.00 -1.99
C SER A 11 -17.41 -14.71 -2.89
N GLY A 12 -16.98 -15.78 -3.56
CA GLY A 12 -17.78 -16.42 -4.62
C GLY A 12 -18.05 -15.46 -5.77
N GLN A 13 -19.34 -15.26 -6.11
CA GLN A 13 -19.77 -14.31 -7.16
C GLN A 13 -20.10 -12.91 -6.64
N THR A 14 -19.95 -12.65 -5.34
CA THR A 14 -20.32 -11.37 -4.72
C THR A 14 -19.07 -10.55 -4.39
N THR A 15 -19.03 -9.31 -4.86
CA THR A 15 -18.00 -8.32 -4.49
C THR A 15 -18.62 -7.26 -3.60
N TYR A 16 -18.06 -7.04 -2.42
CA TYR A 16 -18.52 -6.01 -1.50
C TYR A 16 -17.36 -5.12 -1.05
N GLY A 17 -17.69 -3.85 -0.78
CA GLY A 17 -16.74 -2.89 -0.23
C GLY A 17 -16.58 -3.08 1.27
N ARG A 18 -15.35 -3.19 1.75
CA ARG A 18 -15.00 -3.28 3.17
C ARG A 18 -13.98 -2.21 3.51
N GLU A 19 -14.26 -1.43 4.55
CA GLU A 19 -13.27 -0.53 5.13
C GLU A 19 -12.25 -1.34 5.94
N VAL A 20 -10.97 -1.08 5.68
CA VAL A 20 -9.84 -1.73 6.31
C VAL A 20 -8.96 -0.65 6.89
N GLU A 21 -8.65 -0.80 8.17
CA GLU A 21 -7.69 0.07 8.84
C GLU A 21 -6.27 -0.32 8.39
N VAL A 22 -5.59 0.64 7.77
CA VAL A 22 -4.18 0.51 7.39
C VAL A 22 -3.36 1.22 8.46
N PRO A 23 -2.58 0.47 9.26
CA PRO A 23 -1.77 1.06 10.32
C PRO A 23 -0.70 1.97 9.73
N ARG A 24 -0.28 2.98 10.50
CA ARG A 24 0.92 3.74 10.16
C ARG A 24 2.11 2.79 10.20
N VAL A 25 2.82 2.69 9.09
CA VAL A 25 4.00 1.84 8.99
C VAL A 25 5.26 2.64 9.21
N GLY A 26 6.22 2.02 9.88
CA GLY A 26 7.58 2.55 9.94
C GLY A 26 8.37 2.14 8.71
N GLY A 27 8.08 1.00 8.11
CA GLY A 27 8.74 0.52 6.90
C GLY A 27 7.89 -0.46 6.09
N TYR A 28 8.41 -0.82 4.92
CA TYR A 28 7.82 -1.85 4.06
C TYR A 28 8.92 -2.70 3.45
N ASP A 29 8.54 -3.89 2.98
CA ASP A 29 9.42 -4.83 2.31
C ASP A 29 8.62 -5.65 1.29
N ILE A 30 9.31 -6.27 0.33
CA ILE A 30 8.70 -7.18 -0.63
C ILE A 30 9.37 -8.53 -0.46
N ASP A 31 8.60 -9.53 -0.06
CA ASP A 31 9.16 -10.87 0.12
C ASP A 31 9.49 -11.55 -1.21
N THR A 32 10.09 -12.74 -1.10
CA THR A 32 10.44 -13.60 -2.24
C THR A 32 9.23 -14.08 -3.05
N GLN A 33 8.00 -13.87 -2.56
CA GLN A 33 6.76 -14.20 -3.24
C GLN A 33 6.10 -12.96 -3.89
N GLY A 34 6.74 -11.79 -3.82
CA GLY A 34 6.23 -10.54 -4.38
C GLY A 34 5.12 -9.88 -3.56
N ARG A 35 4.89 -10.34 -2.32
CA ARG A 35 3.89 -9.75 -1.43
C ARG A 35 4.48 -8.52 -0.75
N LEU A 36 3.67 -7.50 -0.55
CA LEU A 36 4.06 -6.32 0.21
C LEU A 36 3.85 -6.57 1.71
N LEU A 37 4.92 -6.46 2.49
CA LEU A 37 4.92 -6.57 3.94
C LEU A 37 5.03 -5.17 4.53
N LEU A 38 4.10 -4.83 5.40
CA LEU A 38 4.10 -3.60 6.16
C LEU A 38 4.72 -3.86 7.54
N LYS A 39 5.71 -3.05 7.94
CA LYS A 39 6.48 -3.25 9.18
C LYS A 39 6.33 -2.05 10.13
N THR A 40 6.47 -2.31 11.43
CA THR A 40 6.51 -1.26 12.47
C THR A 40 7.73 -0.33 12.34
N SER A 41 8.82 -0.79 11.71
CA SER A 41 10.08 -0.05 11.51
C SER A 41 10.77 -0.46 10.19
N GLN A 42 11.54 0.45 9.59
CA GLN A 42 12.40 0.15 8.42
C GLN A 42 13.56 -0.79 8.77
N TRP A 43 14.01 -0.78 10.02
CA TRP A 43 15.22 -1.47 10.47
C TRP A 43 14.90 -2.71 11.29
N GLY A 44 14.17 -3.65 10.67
CA GLY A 44 13.85 -4.94 11.31
C GLY A 44 12.66 -4.92 12.27
N GLY A 45 11.64 -4.10 12.01
CA GLY A 45 10.39 -4.13 12.77
C GLY A 45 9.48 -5.33 12.45
N ASP A 46 8.53 -5.61 13.34
CA ASP A 46 7.52 -6.66 13.18
C ASP A 46 6.58 -6.39 12.00
N VAL A 47 6.11 -7.47 11.37
CA VAL A 47 5.13 -7.41 10.27
C VAL A 47 3.73 -7.15 10.82
N LEU A 48 3.12 -6.06 10.39
CA LEU A 48 1.76 -5.65 10.75
C LEU A 48 0.71 -6.15 9.77
N ALA A 49 1.04 -6.21 8.48
CA ALA A 49 0.12 -6.60 7.43
C ALA A 49 0.86 -7.13 6.20
N VAL A 50 0.19 -7.99 5.44
CA VAL A 50 0.71 -8.60 4.20
C VAL A 50 -0.33 -8.42 3.09
N PHE A 51 0.09 -7.84 1.96
CA PHE A 51 -0.77 -7.58 0.81
C PHE A 51 -0.31 -8.40 -0.40
N GLN A 52 -1.25 -9.15 -1.00
CA GLN A 52 -1.00 -9.95 -2.20
C GLN A 52 -1.11 -9.16 -3.50
N LYS A 53 -1.78 -8.01 -3.47
CA LYS A 53 -1.93 -7.09 -4.60
C LYS A 53 -1.64 -5.68 -4.10
N TRP A 54 -0.73 -4.99 -4.78
CA TRP A 54 -0.27 -3.67 -4.40
C TRP A 54 0.32 -2.97 -5.63
N GLU A 55 0.39 -1.64 -5.59
CA GLU A 55 1.04 -0.83 -6.63
C GLU A 55 2.05 0.10 -5.98
N HIS A 56 3.28 0.15 -6.53
CA HIS A 56 4.27 1.12 -6.12
C HIS A 56 4.09 2.41 -6.92
N PHE A 57 4.06 3.54 -6.23
CA PHE A 57 4.05 4.83 -6.90
C PHE A 57 5.23 5.67 -6.44
N ILE A 58 6.10 6.01 -7.39
CA ILE A 58 7.19 6.94 -7.15
C ILE A 58 6.70 8.31 -7.60
N ILE A 59 6.53 9.20 -6.63
CA ILE A 59 6.21 10.61 -6.89
C ILE A 59 7.54 11.34 -7.03
N THR A 60 7.94 11.65 -8.26
CA THR A 60 9.15 12.42 -8.53
C THR A 60 8.88 13.91 -8.35
N GLN A 61 9.90 14.68 -7.97
CA GLN A 61 9.80 16.15 -7.85
C GLN A 61 9.64 16.86 -9.19
N GLU A 62 9.83 16.15 -10.31
CA GLU A 62 9.49 16.65 -11.63
C GLU A 62 8.00 17.04 -11.68
N ARG A 63 7.75 18.27 -12.11
CA ARG A 63 6.41 18.77 -12.34
C ARG A 63 6.03 18.53 -13.79
N GLY A 64 4.81 18.03 -13.99
CA GLY A 64 4.19 17.97 -15.31
C GLY A 64 3.94 19.38 -15.85
N THR A 65 3.55 19.47 -17.12
CA THR A 65 3.21 20.74 -17.79
C THR A 65 2.05 21.48 -17.12
N ASP A 66 1.26 20.81 -16.29
CA ASP A 66 0.17 21.34 -15.47
C ASP A 66 0.60 21.71 -14.03
N GLY A 67 1.89 21.61 -13.70
CA GLY A 67 2.46 21.91 -12.37
C GLY A 67 2.25 20.81 -11.33
N ARG A 68 1.56 19.72 -11.67
CA ARG A 68 1.33 18.57 -10.77
C ARG A 68 2.54 17.65 -10.74
N PHE A 69 2.69 16.86 -9.69
CA PHE A 69 3.77 15.88 -9.62
C PHE A 69 3.60 14.80 -10.68
N VAL A 70 4.69 14.47 -11.38
CA VAL A 70 4.69 13.35 -12.32
C VAL A 70 4.71 12.05 -11.52
N LYS A 71 3.71 11.21 -11.77
CA LYS A 71 3.59 9.86 -11.22
C LYS A 71 4.27 8.88 -12.19
N ARG A 72 5.35 8.24 -11.75
CA ARG A 72 5.98 7.14 -12.52
C ARG A 72 5.56 5.80 -11.94
N ARG A 73 5.29 4.84 -12.83
CA ARG A 73 4.99 3.45 -12.48
C ARG A 73 6.27 2.64 -12.45
#